data_AF-A0A6G3ZPP2-F1
#
_entry.id   AF-A0A6G3ZPP2-F1
#
_cell.length_a   1.000
_cell.length_b   1.000
_cell.length_c   1.000
_cell.angle_alpha   90.00
_cell.angle_beta   90.00
_cell.angle_gamma   90.00
#
_symmetry.space_group_name_H-M   'P 1'
#
loop_
_entity.id
_entity.type
_entity.pdbx_description
1 polymer ?
#
loop_
_entity_poly.entity_id
_entity_poly.type
_entity_poly.pdbx_seq_one_letter_code
_entity_poly.pdbx_strand_id
1 'polypeptide(L)'
;MAELTDIHFVGPATAEVLADAEFDGTGIADKSVSYEMLVEAGVNPGVATRLRKEHSLHWSFGGSDENDDSLERRSEKVRGLQDNERAWVAASSGDWESNEPETADVTSGDWTPTGEASTDGSGAAEEAEAAWRERSKPDPVTDVPGVNERTAEILANGGVTSVRSLATADPEHVADSLGLDKERVAEWRDAARDLA
;
A
#
# COMPACT_ATOMS: atom_id res chain seq x y z
N MET A 1 -25.34 30.07 16.47
CA MET A 1 -25.31 29.17 15.29
C MET A 1 -23.92 29.32 14.72
N ALA A 2 -23.18 28.23 14.50
CA ALA A 2 -21.84 28.33 13.93
C ALA A 2 -21.96 28.95 12.53
N GLU A 3 -21.18 29.98 12.24
CA GLU A 3 -21.18 30.61 10.92
C GLU A 3 -20.34 29.73 9.98
N LEU A 4 -20.72 29.61 8.70
CA LEU A 4 -19.97 28.78 7.74
C LEU A 4 -18.49 29.20 7.63
N THR A 5 -18.20 30.48 7.89
CA THR A 5 -16.85 31.05 7.92
C THR A 5 -16.00 30.61 9.13
N ASP A 6 -16.60 29.98 10.14
CA ASP A 6 -15.86 29.38 11.26
C ASP A 6 -15.15 28.09 10.85
N ILE A 7 -15.54 27.49 9.71
CA ILE A 7 -14.94 26.27 9.17
C ILE A 7 -13.59 26.62 8.54
N HIS A 8 -12.55 25.87 8.91
CA HIS A 8 -11.20 26.13 8.45
C HIS A 8 -11.10 26.02 6.91
N PHE A 9 -10.54 27.05 6.27
CA PHE A 9 -10.49 27.26 4.82
C PHE A 9 -11.78 27.75 4.13
N VAL A 10 -12.88 27.97 4.85
CA VAL A 10 -14.09 28.59 4.30
C VAL A 10 -14.00 30.12 4.45
N GLY A 11 -13.70 30.81 3.34
CA GLY A 11 -13.78 32.26 3.26
C GLY A 11 -15.19 32.74 2.89
N PRO A 12 -15.48 34.06 2.95
CA PRO A 12 -16.80 34.62 2.64
C PRO A 12 -17.36 34.18 1.28
N ALA A 13 -16.53 34.19 0.23
CA ALA A 13 -16.96 33.75 -1.11
C ALA A 13 -17.27 32.25 -1.18
N THR A 14 -16.58 31.41 -0.38
CA THR A 14 -16.91 29.98 -0.29
C THR A 14 -18.15 29.77 0.57
N ALA A 15 -18.35 30.57 1.61
CA ALA A 15 -19.55 30.53 2.43
C ALA A 15 -20.81 30.90 1.64
N GLU A 16 -20.75 31.88 0.72
CA GLU A 16 -21.86 32.20 -0.19
C GLU A 16 -22.21 31.01 -1.08
N VAL A 17 -21.21 30.38 -1.70
CA VAL A 17 -21.40 29.18 -2.54
C VAL A 17 -21.99 28.01 -1.74
N LEU A 18 -21.52 27.80 -0.49
CA LEU A 18 -22.05 26.76 0.39
C LEU A 18 -23.46 27.07 0.92
N ALA A 19 -23.84 28.35 1.02
CA ALA A 19 -25.18 28.74 1.43
C ALA A 19 -26.23 28.51 0.32
N ASP A 20 -25.82 28.58 -0.94
CA ASP A 20 -26.65 28.27 -2.10
C ASP A 20 -26.63 26.78 -2.50
N ALA A 21 -25.81 25.96 -1.83
CA ALA A 21 -25.70 24.54 -2.12
C ALA A 21 -26.96 23.77 -1.67
N GLU A 22 -27.21 22.63 -2.32
CA GLU A 22 -28.37 21.77 -2.00
C GLU A 22 -28.20 20.99 -0.68
N PHE A 23 -26.99 21.03 -0.09
CA PHE A 23 -26.65 20.41 1.18
C PHE A 23 -26.27 21.44 2.23
N ASP A 24 -26.37 21.06 3.51
CA ASP A 24 -25.94 21.91 4.62
C ASP A 24 -24.40 21.94 4.72
N GLY A 25 -23.80 23.12 4.50
CA GLY A 25 -22.36 23.34 4.60
C GLY A 25 -21.77 23.07 5.99
N THR A 26 -22.58 23.07 7.06
CA THR A 26 -22.10 22.65 8.40
C THR A 26 -21.73 21.17 8.46
N GLY A 27 -22.24 20.36 7.52
CA GLY A 27 -21.91 18.94 7.35
C GLY A 27 -20.45 18.65 7.01
N ILE A 28 -19.64 19.66 6.72
CA ILE A 28 -18.17 19.52 6.60
C ILE A 28 -17.57 19.09 7.94
N ALA A 29 -18.04 19.64 9.07
CA ALA A 29 -17.54 19.27 10.39
C ALA A 29 -17.93 17.83 10.76
N ASP A 30 -19.15 17.43 10.39
CA ASP A 30 -19.73 16.11 10.66
C ASP A 30 -19.39 15.05 9.60
N LYS A 31 -18.64 15.42 8.56
CA LYS A 31 -18.22 14.56 7.43
C LYS A 31 -19.39 13.99 6.59
N SER A 32 -20.53 14.66 6.62
CA SER A 32 -21.70 14.36 5.78
C SER A 32 -21.65 15.04 4.41
N VAL A 33 -20.55 15.76 4.11
CA VAL A 33 -20.26 16.36 2.81
C VAL A 33 -19.05 15.67 2.18
N SER A 34 -19.11 15.36 0.89
CA SER A 34 -17.99 14.78 0.13
C SER A 34 -17.27 15.82 -0.73
N TYR A 35 -16.06 15.50 -1.17
CA TYR A 35 -15.30 16.37 -2.09
C TYR A 35 -16.04 16.63 -3.40
N GLU A 36 -16.72 15.63 -3.95
CA GLU A 36 -17.50 15.77 -5.19
C GLU A 36 -18.65 16.77 -5.01
N MET A 37 -19.42 16.64 -3.93
CA MET A 37 -20.50 17.59 -3.61
C MET A 37 -20.00 19.03 -3.49
N LEU A 38 -18.82 19.25 -2.89
CA LEU A 38 -18.21 20.59 -2.83
C LEU A 38 -17.91 21.13 -4.23
N VAL A 39 -17.30 20.32 -5.10
CA VAL A 39 -16.93 20.75 -6.46
C VAL A 39 -18.18 20.97 -7.33
N GLU A 40 -19.20 20.12 -7.20
CA GLU A 40 -20.48 20.24 -7.92
C GLU A 40 -21.28 21.47 -7.50
N ALA A 41 -21.26 21.81 -6.20
CA ALA A 41 -21.81 23.07 -5.71
C ALA A 41 -21.04 24.31 -6.21
N GLY A 42 -19.91 24.13 -6.89
CA GLY A 42 -19.11 25.22 -7.46
C GLY A 42 -18.00 25.73 -6.53
N VAL A 43 -17.69 25.02 -5.43
CA VAL A 43 -16.54 25.36 -4.60
C VAL A 43 -15.27 25.16 -5.42
N ASN A 44 -14.35 26.12 -5.33
CA ASN A 44 -13.07 26.04 -6.03
C ASN A 44 -12.34 24.71 -5.70
N PRO A 45 -11.87 23.94 -6.71
CA PRO A 45 -11.27 22.63 -6.48
C PRO A 45 -10.06 22.62 -5.52
N GLY A 46 -9.27 23.70 -5.49
CA GLY A 46 -8.16 23.84 -4.55
C GLY A 46 -8.59 24.08 -3.10
N VAL A 47 -9.74 24.73 -2.90
CA VAL A 47 -10.37 24.88 -1.58
C VAL A 47 -11.01 23.57 -1.16
N ALA A 48 -11.79 22.92 -2.04
CA ALA A 48 -12.38 21.61 -1.78
C ALA A 48 -11.31 20.55 -1.43
N THR A 49 -10.14 20.59 -2.09
CA THR A 49 -9.01 19.70 -1.76
C THR A 49 -8.46 19.95 -0.35
N ARG A 50 -8.35 21.22 0.07
CA ARG A 50 -7.89 21.58 1.42
C ARG A 50 -8.92 21.18 2.48
N LEU A 51 -10.21 21.44 2.24
CA LEU A 51 -11.30 21.02 3.10
C LEU A 51 -11.35 19.50 3.27
N ARG A 52 -11.19 18.72 2.19
CA ARG A 52 -11.14 17.26 2.24
C ARG A 52 -10.01 16.76 3.14
N LYS A 53 -8.81 17.34 3.02
CA LYS A 53 -7.65 16.95 3.81
C LYS A 53 -7.81 17.33 5.29
N GLU A 54 -8.30 18.54 5.55
CA GLU A 54 -8.48 19.05 6.92
C GLU A 54 -9.55 18.29 7.69
N HIS A 55 -10.72 18.14 7.08
CA HIS A 55 -11.89 17.53 7.74
C HIS A 55 -12.00 16.02 7.45
N SER A 56 -11.03 15.43 6.75
CA SER A 56 -11.02 14.01 6.36
C SER A 56 -12.31 13.59 5.64
N LEU A 57 -12.80 14.44 4.73
CA LEU A 57 -14.04 14.18 4.00
C LEU A 57 -13.86 13.03 3.01
N HIS A 58 -14.96 12.32 2.73
CA HIS A 58 -15.00 11.31 1.69
C HIS A 58 -14.78 11.95 0.31
N TRP A 59 -14.20 11.20 -0.62
CA TRP A 59 -14.05 11.67 -2.00
C TRP A 59 -15.42 11.84 -2.68
N SER A 60 -16.24 10.79 -2.60
CA SER A 60 -17.65 10.72 -2.96
C SER A 60 -18.35 9.80 -1.95
N PHE A 61 -19.68 9.91 -1.82
CA PHE A 61 -20.47 8.91 -1.11
C PHE A 61 -20.71 7.70 -2.02
N GLY A 62 -19.65 6.91 -2.27
CA GLY A 62 -19.70 5.71 -3.11
C GLY A 62 -19.55 4.45 -2.27
N GLY A 63 -20.65 3.72 -2.06
CA GLY A 63 -20.61 2.47 -1.31
C GLY A 63 -21.82 1.54 -1.37
N SER A 64 -22.91 1.86 -2.10
CA SER A 64 -24.06 0.94 -2.18
C SER A 64 -25.01 1.09 -3.38
N ASP A 65 -24.69 1.88 -4.40
CA ASP A 65 -25.59 2.07 -5.56
C ASP A 65 -24.92 1.64 -6.87
N GLU A 66 -25.68 0.98 -7.75
CA GLU A 66 -25.26 0.41 -9.05
C GLU A 66 -24.88 1.48 -10.09
N ASN A 67 -24.72 2.75 -9.68
CA ASN A 67 -24.49 3.93 -10.51
C ASN A 67 -23.21 4.69 -10.08
N ASP A 68 -22.15 3.99 -9.67
CA ASP A 68 -20.84 4.61 -9.35
C ASP A 68 -20.06 4.99 -10.64
N ASP A 69 -20.57 5.98 -11.38
CA ASP A 69 -19.88 6.59 -12.54
C ASP A 69 -18.56 7.28 -12.14
N SER A 70 -18.29 7.42 -10.83
CA SER A 70 -17.10 8.07 -10.30
C SER A 70 -15.82 7.32 -10.70
N LEU A 71 -15.90 6.01 -10.91
CA LEU A 71 -14.84 5.16 -11.45
C LEU A 71 -14.59 5.41 -12.95
N GLU A 72 -15.66 5.56 -13.72
CA GLU A 72 -15.56 5.82 -15.17
C GLU A 72 -14.91 7.19 -15.41
N ARG A 73 -15.41 8.24 -14.74
CA ARG A 73 -14.87 9.60 -14.86
C ARG A 73 -13.41 9.73 -14.41
N ARG A 74 -13.00 9.01 -13.35
CA ARG A 74 -11.59 9.05 -12.89
C ARG A 74 -10.67 8.32 -13.88
N SER A 75 -11.16 7.26 -14.53
CA SER A 75 -10.39 6.52 -15.54
C SER A 75 -10.11 7.37 -16.78
N GLU A 76 -11.08 8.17 -17.25
CA GLU A 76 -10.91 9.11 -18.37
C GLU A 76 -9.85 10.19 -18.11
N LYS A 77 -9.62 10.51 -16.83
CA LYS A 77 -8.67 11.54 -16.40
C LYS A 77 -7.24 11.03 -16.28
N VAL A 78 -7.03 9.71 -16.29
CA VAL A 78 -5.70 9.09 -16.34
C VAL A 78 -5.13 9.30 -17.75
N ARG A 79 -4.09 10.12 -17.84
CA ARG A 79 -3.29 10.32 -19.06
C ARG A 79 -1.87 9.84 -18.80
N GLY A 80 -1.18 9.40 -19.85
CA GLY A 80 0.25 9.07 -19.79
C GLY A 80 0.60 7.59 -19.75
N LEU A 81 -0.35 6.68 -20.01
CA LEU A 81 -0.03 5.27 -20.19
C LEU A 81 0.92 5.10 -21.39
N GLN A 82 2.12 4.60 -21.13
CA GLN A 82 3.13 4.32 -22.15
C GLN A 82 2.72 3.13 -23.01
N ASP A 83 3.32 2.97 -24.19
CA ASP A 83 2.92 1.92 -25.15
C ASP A 83 2.99 0.50 -24.56
N ASN A 84 3.99 0.24 -23.71
CA ASN A 84 4.13 -1.03 -23.01
C ASN A 84 3.00 -1.28 -21.99
N GLU A 85 2.58 -0.23 -21.29
CA GLU A 85 1.48 -0.31 -20.33
C GLU A 85 0.12 -0.45 -21.05
N ARG A 86 -0.07 0.21 -22.19
CA ARG A 86 -1.26 0.02 -23.05
C ARG A 86 -1.35 -1.39 -23.62
N ALA A 87 -0.21 -1.96 -24.04
CA ALA A 87 -0.15 -3.33 -24.51
C ALA A 87 -0.53 -4.31 -23.40
N TRP A 88 -0.08 -4.05 -22.17
CA TRP A 88 -0.43 -4.87 -21.00
C TRP A 88 -1.90 -4.76 -20.61
N VAL A 89 -2.49 -3.55 -20.64
CA VAL A 89 -3.93 -3.34 -20.40
C VAL A 89 -4.77 -4.00 -21.49
N ALA A 90 -4.40 -3.88 -22.76
CA ALA A 90 -5.11 -4.51 -23.87
C ALA A 90 -5.06 -6.05 -23.81
N ALA A 91 -3.91 -6.61 -23.41
CA ALA A 91 -3.76 -8.05 -23.18
C ALA A 91 -4.57 -8.53 -21.96
N SER A 92 -4.76 -7.66 -20.97
CA SER A 92 -5.56 -7.94 -19.77
C SER A 92 -7.05 -7.58 -19.94
N SER A 93 -7.46 -6.88 -20.99
CA SER A 93 -8.86 -6.44 -21.20
C SER A 93 -9.69 -7.43 -22.02
N GLY A 94 -9.07 -8.48 -22.55
CA GLY A 94 -9.75 -9.56 -23.27
C GLY A 94 -9.47 -10.90 -22.60
N ASP A 95 -10.53 -11.71 -22.45
CA ASP A 95 -10.51 -13.07 -21.94
C ASP A 95 -10.40 -13.27 -20.40
N TRP A 96 -11.31 -12.64 -19.66
CA TRP A 96 -11.72 -13.18 -18.35
C TRP A 96 -12.99 -14.06 -18.46
N GLU A 97 -13.66 -14.07 -19.61
CA GLU A 97 -14.98 -14.68 -19.82
C GLU A 97 -15.02 -15.74 -20.94
N SER A 98 -14.00 -15.87 -21.80
CA SER A 98 -14.03 -16.82 -22.94
C SER A 98 -13.17 -18.07 -22.76
N ASN A 99 -12.54 -18.26 -21.60
CA ASN A 99 -11.97 -19.55 -21.23
C ASN A 99 -13.03 -20.45 -20.57
N GLU A 100 -14.08 -20.79 -21.31
CA GLU A 100 -14.95 -21.95 -21.02
C GLU A 100 -14.24 -23.23 -21.50
N PRO A 101 -13.66 -24.07 -20.61
CA PRO A 101 -13.41 -25.45 -20.98
C PRO A 101 -14.76 -26.13 -21.15
N GLU A 102 -15.03 -26.68 -22.33
CA GLU A 102 -16.16 -27.58 -22.52
C GLU A 102 -16.05 -28.73 -21.49
N THR A 103 -17.06 -28.80 -20.62
CA THR A 103 -17.37 -29.84 -19.60
C THR A 103 -16.68 -29.72 -18.23
N ALA A 104 -17.33 -29.04 -17.28
CA ALA A 104 -18.04 -29.67 -16.15
C ALA A 104 -18.57 -28.63 -15.14
N ASP A 105 -19.89 -28.68 -14.87
CA ASP A 105 -20.59 -28.22 -13.67
C ASP A 105 -20.19 -26.86 -13.04
N VAL A 106 -20.87 -25.79 -13.48
CA VAL A 106 -20.77 -24.45 -12.90
C VAL A 106 -21.49 -24.41 -11.55
N THR A 107 -20.78 -24.70 -10.47
CA THR A 107 -21.17 -24.22 -9.14
C THR A 107 -20.83 -22.73 -9.06
N SER A 108 -21.85 -21.91 -8.83
CA SER A 108 -21.75 -20.51 -8.42
C SER A 108 -20.89 -20.42 -7.16
N GLY A 109 -19.58 -20.21 -7.33
CA GLY A 109 -18.60 -20.24 -6.25
C GLY A 109 -18.45 -18.87 -5.60
N ASP A 110 -19.11 -18.68 -4.45
CA ASP A 110 -18.45 -18.04 -3.32
C ASP A 110 -17.02 -18.60 -3.26
N TRP A 111 -15.99 -17.74 -3.36
CA TRP A 111 -14.63 -18.21 -3.17
C TRP A 111 -14.44 -18.50 -1.68
N THR A 112 -14.97 -19.64 -1.25
CA THR A 112 -14.50 -20.35 -0.09
C THR A 112 -13.40 -21.28 -0.59
N PRO A 113 -12.18 -21.24 -0.02
CA PRO A 113 -11.17 -22.25 -0.35
C PRO A 113 -11.70 -23.61 0.13
N THR A 114 -12.44 -24.31 -0.72
CA THR A 114 -12.79 -25.74 -0.60
C THR A 114 -11.57 -26.56 -0.98
N GLY A 115 -10.47 -26.27 -0.31
CA GLY A 115 -9.37 -27.17 -0.11
C GLY A 115 -9.29 -27.33 1.38
N GLU A 116 -10.05 -28.27 1.95
CA GLU A 116 -9.61 -28.85 3.21
C GLU A 116 -8.23 -29.40 2.91
N ALA A 117 -7.18 -28.67 3.29
CA ALA A 117 -5.82 -29.18 3.30
C ALA A 117 -5.78 -30.27 4.38
N SER A 118 -6.40 -31.42 4.08
CA SER A 118 -6.25 -32.64 4.84
C SER A 118 -4.82 -33.08 4.61
N THR A 119 -3.94 -32.64 5.50
CA THR A 119 -2.68 -33.30 5.72
C THR A 119 -3.04 -34.70 6.21
N ASP A 120 -2.51 -35.74 5.59
CA ASP A 120 -2.65 -37.14 6.03
C ASP A 120 -1.97 -37.43 7.38
N GLY A 121 -1.56 -36.39 8.12
CA GLY A 121 -0.79 -36.45 9.34
C GLY A 121 0.62 -36.99 9.15
N SER A 122 1.10 -37.14 7.90
CA SER A 122 2.41 -37.72 7.60
C SER A 122 3.59 -36.80 7.91
N GLY A 123 3.35 -35.52 8.18
CA GLY A 123 4.43 -34.54 8.28
C GLY A 123 4.87 -33.95 6.93
N ALA A 124 4.41 -34.51 5.80
CA ALA A 124 4.95 -34.17 4.49
C ALA A 124 4.72 -32.70 4.08
N ALA A 125 3.63 -32.10 4.55
CA ALA A 125 3.37 -30.67 4.37
C ALA A 125 4.35 -29.82 5.19
N GLU A 126 4.58 -30.18 6.46
CA GLU A 126 5.58 -29.49 7.29
C GLU A 126 7.02 -29.67 6.76
N GLU A 127 7.36 -30.84 6.22
CA GLU A 127 8.66 -31.13 5.60
C GLU A 127 8.85 -30.34 4.30
N ALA A 128 7.82 -30.26 3.45
CA ALA A 128 7.85 -29.46 2.23
C ALA A 128 7.97 -27.96 2.53
N GLU A 129 7.25 -27.48 3.54
CA GLU A 129 7.38 -26.11 4.04
C GLU A 129 8.76 -25.83 4.64
N ALA A 130 9.30 -26.75 5.45
CA ALA A 130 10.64 -26.62 6.03
C ALA A 130 11.69 -26.53 4.92
N ALA A 131 11.64 -27.40 3.91
CA ALA A 131 12.54 -27.36 2.76
C ALA A 131 12.42 -26.04 1.97
N TRP A 132 11.20 -25.50 1.84
CA TRP A 132 10.98 -24.18 1.23
C TRP A 132 11.56 -23.04 2.07
N ARG A 133 11.38 -23.07 3.40
CA ARG A 133 11.97 -22.08 4.30
C ARG A 133 13.49 -22.14 4.27
N GLU A 134 14.09 -23.32 4.30
CA GLU A 134 15.55 -23.47 4.20
C GLU A 134 16.08 -22.91 2.88
N ARG A 135 15.43 -23.20 1.75
CA ARG A 135 15.86 -22.67 0.44
C ARG A 135 15.65 -21.16 0.31
N SER A 136 14.68 -20.59 1.02
CA SER A 136 14.30 -19.18 0.91
C SER A 136 14.90 -18.32 2.04
N LYS A 137 15.68 -18.90 2.95
CA LYS A 137 16.37 -18.17 4.01
C LYS A 137 17.45 -17.28 3.38
N PRO A 138 17.51 -16.00 3.75
CA PRO A 138 18.62 -15.14 3.33
C PRO A 138 19.94 -15.64 3.93
N ASP A 139 21.05 -15.43 3.23
CA ASP A 139 22.39 -15.75 3.74
C ASP A 139 22.62 -15.01 5.08
N PRO A 140 22.95 -15.73 6.16
CA PRO A 140 23.06 -15.16 7.50
C PRO A 140 24.24 -14.19 7.60
N VAL A 141 24.12 -13.17 8.45
CA VAL A 141 25.19 -12.16 8.65
C VAL A 141 26.52 -12.74 9.13
N THR A 142 26.51 -13.95 9.70
CA THR A 142 27.70 -14.70 10.11
C THR A 142 28.57 -15.17 8.95
N ASP A 143 28.04 -15.21 7.73
CA ASP A 143 28.83 -15.57 6.54
C ASP A 143 29.78 -14.45 6.10
N VAL A 144 29.60 -13.23 6.66
CA VAL A 144 30.48 -12.10 6.40
C VAL A 144 31.81 -12.26 7.15
N PRO A 145 32.96 -12.23 6.44
CA PRO A 145 34.28 -12.35 7.06
C PRO A 145 34.49 -11.34 8.20
N GLY A 146 34.87 -11.85 9.37
CA GLY A 146 35.14 -11.03 10.55
C GLY A 146 33.91 -10.74 11.42
N VAL A 147 32.72 -11.19 11.05
CA VAL A 147 31.53 -11.23 11.92
C VAL A 147 31.48 -12.59 12.60
N ASN A 148 31.55 -12.61 13.94
CA ASN A 148 31.34 -13.83 14.73
C ASN A 148 29.93 -13.86 15.33
N GLU A 149 29.54 -14.97 15.95
CA GLU A 149 28.21 -15.14 16.54
C GLU A 149 27.85 -14.01 17.51
N ARG A 150 28.77 -13.62 18.39
CA ARG A 150 28.55 -12.52 19.34
C ARG A 150 28.29 -11.19 18.64
N THR A 151 28.97 -10.94 17.52
CA THR A 151 28.79 -9.74 16.71
C THR A 151 27.48 -9.81 15.94
N ALA A 152 27.14 -10.97 15.41
CA ALA A 152 25.86 -11.22 14.75
C ALA A 152 24.68 -11.01 15.70
N GLU A 153 24.78 -11.40 16.97
CA GLU A 153 23.76 -11.11 17.99
C GLU A 153 23.59 -9.59 18.21
N ILE A 154 24.68 -8.84 18.24
CA ILE A 154 24.62 -7.38 18.38
C ILE A 154 24.00 -6.74 17.13
N LEU A 155 24.38 -7.18 15.93
CA LEU A 155 23.80 -6.71 14.67
C LEU A 155 22.31 -7.05 14.55
N ALA A 156 21.90 -8.23 15.03
CA ALA A 156 20.50 -8.66 15.07
C ALA A 156 19.64 -7.75 15.97
N ASN A 157 20.20 -7.20 17.05
CA ASN A 157 19.51 -6.20 17.88
C ASN A 157 19.22 -4.90 17.10
N GLY A 158 19.99 -4.62 16.04
CA GLY A 158 19.75 -3.52 15.08
C GLY A 158 18.93 -3.94 13.86
N GLY A 159 18.39 -5.16 13.82
CA GLY A 159 17.63 -5.69 12.68
C GLY A 159 18.50 -6.17 11.51
N VAL A 160 19.82 -6.22 11.67
CA VAL A 160 20.77 -6.67 10.64
C VAL A 160 21.10 -8.14 10.85
N THR A 161 20.32 -9.02 10.22
CA THR A 161 20.43 -10.49 10.40
C THR A 161 20.98 -11.24 9.18
N SER A 162 21.19 -10.55 8.06
CA SER A 162 21.55 -11.18 6.78
C SER A 162 22.63 -10.39 6.04
N VAL A 163 23.42 -11.07 5.19
CA VAL A 163 24.45 -10.46 4.32
C VAL A 163 23.90 -9.27 3.54
N ARG A 164 22.77 -9.48 2.85
CA ARG A 164 22.10 -8.42 2.05
C ARG A 164 21.69 -7.21 2.91
N SER A 165 21.18 -7.45 4.11
CA SER A 165 20.76 -6.37 5.02
C SER A 165 21.96 -5.52 5.42
N LEU A 166 23.07 -6.18 5.79
CA LEU A 166 24.33 -5.52 6.16
C LEU A 166 24.97 -4.77 4.98
N ALA A 167 24.91 -5.32 3.77
CA ALA A 167 25.43 -4.69 2.55
C ALA A 167 24.75 -3.34 2.21
N THR A 168 23.46 -3.22 2.56
CA THR A 168 22.64 -2.01 2.33
C THR A 168 22.54 -1.07 3.52
N ALA A 169 22.96 -1.51 4.71
CA ALA A 169 22.88 -0.71 5.92
C ALA A 169 23.79 0.53 5.85
N ASP A 170 23.42 1.58 6.59
CA ASP A 170 24.28 2.74 6.81
C ASP A 170 25.24 2.44 7.97
N PRO A 171 26.56 2.35 7.72
CA PRO A 171 27.53 1.98 8.75
C PRO A 171 27.64 3.03 9.87
N GLU A 172 27.37 4.31 9.59
CA GLU A 172 27.37 5.35 10.63
C GLU A 172 26.21 5.13 11.59
N HIS A 173 25.01 4.93 11.04
CA HIS A 173 23.80 4.73 11.82
C HIS A 173 23.83 3.42 12.61
N VAL A 174 24.33 2.33 12.03
CA VAL A 174 24.46 1.03 12.72
C VAL A 174 25.49 1.11 13.85
N ALA A 175 26.63 1.77 13.61
CA ALA A 175 27.65 1.95 14.64
C ALA A 175 27.15 2.77 15.83
N ASP A 176 26.47 3.90 15.56
CA ASP A 176 25.89 4.75 16.60
C ASP A 176 24.80 4.00 17.40
N SER A 177 23.87 3.35 16.71
CA SER A 177 22.74 2.65 17.33
C SER A 177 23.16 1.45 18.20
N LEU A 178 24.25 0.76 17.83
CA LEU A 178 24.71 -0.46 18.50
C LEU A 178 25.95 -0.23 19.37
N GLY A 179 26.48 1.00 19.43
CA GLY A 179 27.71 1.33 20.14
C GLY A 179 28.94 0.58 19.59
N LEU A 180 28.96 0.34 18.29
CA LEU A 180 30.04 -0.37 17.60
C LEU A 180 31.04 0.61 16.97
N ASP A 181 32.22 0.10 16.64
CA ASP A 181 33.21 0.86 15.90
C ASP A 181 32.77 1.06 14.44
N LYS A 182 32.69 2.32 13.99
CA LYS A 182 32.22 2.68 12.66
C LYS A 182 33.10 2.11 11.54
N GLU A 183 34.42 2.15 11.71
CA GLU A 183 35.36 1.66 10.68
C GLU A 183 35.17 0.15 10.50
N ARG A 184 35.00 -0.57 11.61
CA ARG A 184 34.70 -2.00 11.60
C ARG A 184 33.37 -2.34 10.94
N VAL A 185 32.31 -1.58 11.23
CA VAL A 185 31.00 -1.78 10.60
C VAL A 185 31.05 -1.48 9.08
N ALA A 186 31.85 -0.49 8.67
CA ALA A 186 32.07 -0.19 7.26
C ALA A 186 32.80 -1.32 6.53
N GLU A 187 33.84 -1.90 7.15
CA GLU A 187 34.56 -3.08 6.62
C GLU A 187 33.60 -4.28 6.44
N TRP A 188 32.76 -4.57 7.44
CA TRP A 188 31.78 -5.66 7.35
C TRP A 188 30.73 -5.40 6.27
N ARG A 189 30.25 -4.16 6.11
CA ARG A 189 29.34 -3.79 5.02
C ARG A 189 29.98 -4.00 3.66
N ASP A 190 31.23 -3.58 3.47
CA ASP A 190 31.92 -3.73 2.19
C ASP A 190 32.15 -5.21 1.87
N ALA A 191 32.57 -6.02 2.85
CA ALA A 191 32.67 -7.47 2.71
C ALA A 191 31.30 -8.12 2.41
N ALA A 192 30.21 -7.64 3.01
CA ALA A 192 28.86 -8.12 2.73
C ALA A 192 28.40 -7.76 1.31
N ARG A 193 28.82 -6.62 0.75
CA ARG A 193 28.53 -6.24 -0.65
C ARG A 193 29.22 -7.12 -1.67
N ASP A 194 30.41 -7.60 -1.35
CA ASP A 194 31.14 -8.53 -2.23
C ASP A 194 30.50 -9.93 -2.26
N LEU A 195 29.67 -10.26 -1.25
CA LEU A 195 28.94 -11.53 -1.13
C LEU A 195 27.50 -11.48 -1.65
N ALA A 196 26.90 -10.29 -1.79
CA ALA A 196 25.49 -10.07 -2.14
C ALA A 196 25.26 -9.96 -3.65
#